data_AF-A0A814JPX0-F1
#
_entry.id   AF-A0A814JPX0-F1
#
_cell.length_a   1.000
_cell.length_b   1.000
_cell.length_c   1.000
_cell.angle_alpha   90.00
_cell.angle_beta   90.00
_cell.angle_gamma   90.00
#
_symmetry.space_group_name_H-M   'P 1'
#
loop_
_entity.id
_entity.type
_entity.pdbx_description
1 polymer ?
#
loop_
_entity_poly.entity_id
_entity_poly.type
_entity_poly.pdbx_seq_one_letter_code
_entity_poly.pdbx_strand_id
1 'polypeptide(L)'
;QSSLTDIEKSSWWLKSFQQTFKEMNCKTNWTIFPAATDSRFLRSMGYPAIGFSPIINTPILLHDHNEYLSIEVFLYGIDIYVKLIQHLASEETIDS
;
A
#
# COMPACT_ATOMS: atom_id res chain seq x y z
N GLN A 1 21.50 8.02 0.43
CA GLN A 1 20.40 8.89 0.90
C GLN A 1 19.10 8.17 0.56
N SER A 2 18.30 7.73 1.53
CA SER A 2 17.03 7.03 1.25
C SER A 2 16.03 8.06 0.71
N SER A 3 15.81 8.10 -0.60
CA SER A 3 14.73 8.88 -1.18
C SER A 3 13.39 8.31 -0.69
N LEU A 4 12.50 9.18 -0.21
CA LEU A 4 11.11 8.80 0.02
C LEU A 4 10.44 8.59 -1.34
N THR A 5 9.44 7.72 -1.41
CA THR A 5 8.60 7.64 -2.60
C THR A 5 7.75 8.91 -2.62
N ASP A 6 7.85 9.69 -3.69
CA ASP A 6 7.01 10.86 -3.89
C ASP A 6 5.60 10.42 -4.30
N ILE A 7 4.64 10.62 -3.40
CA ILE A 7 3.22 10.28 -3.61
C ILE A 7 2.41 11.43 -4.22
N GLU A 8 2.99 12.63 -4.31
CA GLU A 8 2.38 13.77 -5.01
C GLU A 8 2.68 13.69 -6.51
N LYS A 9 3.81 13.06 -6.88
CA LYS A 9 4.12 12.75 -8.27
C LYS A 9 3.16 11.70 -8.81
N SER A 10 2.23 12.15 -9.65
CA SER A 10 1.27 11.28 -10.33
C SER A 10 1.98 10.21 -11.17
N SER A 11 1.82 8.94 -10.80
CA SER A 11 2.29 7.77 -11.53
C SER A 11 1.12 6.83 -11.83
N TRP A 12 1.23 6.02 -12.88
CA TRP A 12 0.18 5.07 -13.26
C TRP A 12 -0.14 4.11 -12.10
N TRP A 13 0.89 3.56 -11.46
CA TRP A 13 0.71 2.59 -10.37
C TRP A 13 0.06 3.24 -9.14
N LEU A 14 0.41 4.48 -8.80
CA LEU A 14 -0.21 5.18 -7.67
C LEU A 14 -1.69 5.51 -7.94
N LYS A 15 -2.05 5.79 -9.21
CA LYS A 15 -3.45 5.93 -9.61
C LYS A 15 -4.23 4.62 -9.41
N SER A 16 -3.63 3.47 -9.70
CA SER A 16 -4.26 2.16 -9.43
C SER A 16 -4.55 1.96 -7.93
N PHE A 17 -3.66 2.40 -7.04
CA PHE A 17 -3.92 2.41 -5.59
C PHE A 17 -5.10 3.32 -5.25
N GLN A 18 -5.07 4.57 -5.70
CA GLN A 18 -6.13 5.56 -5.42
C GLN A 18 -7.50 5.12 -5.94
N GLN A 19 -7.55 4.55 -7.15
CA GLN A 19 -8.77 4.02 -7.75
C GLN A 19 -9.31 2.84 -6.94
N THR A 20 -8.45 1.88 -6.58
CA THR A 20 -8.86 0.72 -5.76
C THR A 20 -9.47 1.18 -4.45
N PHE A 21 -8.80 2.09 -3.73
CA PHE A 21 -9.29 2.56 -2.44
C PHE A 21 -10.59 3.36 -2.56
N LYS A 22 -10.76 4.13 -3.64
CA LYS A 22 -12.02 4.83 -3.92
C LYS A 22 -13.17 3.85 -4.18
N GLU A 23 -12.96 2.85 -5.04
CA GLU A 23 -13.98 1.85 -5.38
C GLU A 23 -14.37 0.98 -4.17
N MET A 24 -13.39 0.66 -3.33
CA MET A 24 -13.57 -0.13 -2.10
C MET A 24 -14.02 0.72 -0.90
N ASN A 25 -14.30 2.03 -1.08
CA ASN A 25 -14.68 2.95 -0.01
C ASN A 25 -13.70 2.98 1.19
N CYS A 26 -12.42 2.82 0.91
CA CYS A 26 -11.34 2.83 1.89
C CYS A 26 -10.77 4.25 2.04
N LYS A 27 -10.63 4.71 3.29
CA LYS A 27 -9.92 5.98 3.57
C LYS A 27 -8.42 5.71 3.63
N THR A 28 -7.64 6.51 2.91
CA THR A 28 -6.18 6.44 2.93
C THR A 28 -5.60 7.36 4.00
N ASN A 29 -4.56 6.89 4.68
CA ASN A 29 -3.72 7.71 5.53
C ASN A 29 -2.25 7.45 5.18
N TRP A 30 -1.63 8.42 4.52
CA TRP A 30 -0.25 8.33 4.10
C TRP A 30 0.67 8.71 5.26
N THR A 31 1.49 7.77 5.70
CA THR A 31 2.43 7.99 6.80
C THR A 31 3.84 7.59 6.40
N ILE A 32 4.82 8.31 6.92
CA ILE A 32 6.22 7.91 6.80
C ILE A 32 6.44 6.82 7.84
N PHE A 33 6.73 5.61 7.38
CA PHE A 33 7.11 4.50 8.26
C PHE A 33 8.64 4.36 8.25
N PRO A 34 9.34 4.86 9.30
CA PRO A 34 10.81 4.79 9.37
C PRO A 34 11.32 3.39 9.72
N ALA A 35 10.45 2.52 10.24
CA ALA A 35 10.80 1.16 10.62
C ALA A 35 11.12 0.27 9.42
N ALA A 36 11.78 -0.84 9.74
CA ALA A 36 12.70 -1.55 8.87
C ALA A 36 12.07 -2.37 7.73
N THR A 37 11.45 -1.70 6.76
CA THR A 37 10.86 -2.36 5.59
C THR A 37 11.88 -2.63 4.48
N ASP A 38 11.62 -3.65 3.65
CA ASP A 38 12.40 -3.96 2.45
C ASP A 38 12.37 -2.81 1.43
N SER A 39 11.33 -1.98 1.46
CA SER A 39 11.15 -0.80 0.62
C SER A 39 12.29 0.21 0.72
N ARG A 40 13.10 0.21 1.79
CA ARG A 40 14.30 1.06 1.86
C ARG A 40 15.33 0.67 0.79
N PHE A 41 15.48 -0.63 0.51
CA PHE A 41 16.47 -1.15 -0.43
C PHE A 41 16.03 -0.87 -1.86
N LEU A 42 14.74 -1.11 -2.17
CA LEU A 42 14.14 -0.77 -3.47
C LEU A 42 14.28 0.73 -3.78
N ARG A 43 13.92 1.59 -2.82
CA ARG A 43 14.06 3.05 -2.99
C ARG A 43 15.51 3.49 -3.16
N SER A 44 16.45 2.85 -2.45
CA SER A 44 17.89 3.14 -2.60
C SER A 44 18.43 2.79 -4.00
N MET A 45 17.78 1.85 -4.70
CA MET A 45 18.08 1.49 -6.09
C MET A 45 17.33 2.36 -7.11
N GLY A 46 16.50 3.31 -6.65
CA GLY A 46 15.73 4.21 -7.52
C GLY A 46 14.32 3.72 -7.86
N TYR A 47 13.89 2.56 -7.34
CA TYR A 47 12.52 2.07 -7.55
C TYR A 47 11.56 2.66 -6.53
N PRO A 48 10.43 3.27 -6.95
CA PRO A 48 9.42 3.72 -6.02
C PRO A 48 8.76 2.52 -5.34
N ALA A 49 8.53 2.61 -4.03
CA ALA A 49 7.91 1.54 -3.25
C ALA A 49 7.03 2.11 -2.13
N ILE A 50 5.88 1.47 -1.89
CA ILE A 50 4.97 1.81 -0.80
C ILE A 50 4.73 0.55 0.02
N GLY A 51 4.88 0.66 1.33
CA GLY A 51 4.41 -0.37 2.26
C GLY A 51 2.92 -0.18 2.52
N PHE A 52 2.13 -1.22 2.29
CA PHE A 52 0.69 -1.19 2.50
C PHE A 52 0.24 -2.50 3.15
N SER A 53 -0.60 -2.40 4.17
CA SER A 53 -1.31 -3.52 4.78
C SER A 53 -2.76 -3.09 5.00
N PRO A 54 -3.76 -3.86 4.52
CA PRO A 54 -5.19 -3.51 4.63
C PRO A 54 -5.74 -3.80 6.03
N ILE A 55 -5.16 -3.15 7.04
CA ILE A 55 -5.54 -3.26 8.45
C ILE A 55 -6.48 -2.09 8.77
N ILE A 56 -7.76 -2.26 8.41
CA ILE A 56 -8.77 -1.21 8.47
C ILE A 56 -9.46 -1.21 9.83
N ASN A 57 -9.66 -0.02 10.41
CA ASN A 57 -10.37 0.19 11.68
C ASN A 57 -9.87 -0.68 12.85
N THR A 58 -8.62 -1.13 12.79
CA THR A 58 -7.99 -1.95 13.83
C THR A 58 -7.02 -1.06 14.61
N PRO A 59 -6.96 -1.16 15.94
CA PRO A 59 -5.95 -0.46 16.72
C PRO A 59 -4.54 -0.78 16.22
N ILE A 60 -3.61 0.18 16.32
CA ILE A 60 -2.21 -0.07 15.98
C ILE A 60 -1.62 -0.94 17.10
N LEU A 61 -1.52 -2.25 16.85
CA LEU A 61 -0.99 -3.24 17.79
C LEU A 61 0.37 -3.81 17.37
N LEU A 62 0.99 -3.21 16.35
CA LEU A 62 2.31 -3.60 15.85
C LEU A 62 3.31 -3.64 17.00
N HIS A 63 3.83 -4.85 17.29
CA HIS A 63 4.79 -5.14 18.37
C HIS A 63 4.24 -5.11 19.81
N ASP A 64 2.91 -5.18 20.00
CA ASP A 64 2.30 -5.40 21.33
C ASP A 64 2.13 -6.90 21.63
N HIS A 65 2.10 -7.28 22.91
CA HIS A 65 1.97 -8.69 23.34
C HIS A 65 0.65 -9.34 22.91
N ASN A 66 -0.35 -8.54 22.55
CA ASN A 66 -1.66 -8.98 22.09
C ASN A 66 -1.94 -8.53 20.65
N GLU A 67 -0.95 -8.58 19.76
CA GLU A 67 -1.18 -8.33 18.33
C GLU A 67 -2.24 -9.30 17.78
N TYR A 68 -3.36 -8.76 17.29
CA TYR A 68 -4.41 -9.52 16.63
C TYR A 68 -5.00 -8.75 15.47
N LEU A 69 -5.62 -9.49 14.55
CA LEU A 69 -6.41 -8.97 13.45
C LEU A 69 -7.72 -9.77 13.41
N SER A 70 -8.86 -9.11 13.23
CA SER A 70 -10.11 -9.85 13.07
C SER A 70 -10.10 -10.62 11.75
N ILE A 71 -10.72 -11.80 11.74
CA ILE A 71 -10.86 -12.61 10.52
C ILE A 71 -11.58 -11.83 9.42
N GLU A 72 -12.57 -11.01 9.80
CA GLU A 72 -13.31 -10.15 8.88
C GLU A 72 -12.39 -9.12 8.19
N VAL A 73 -11.51 -8.45 8.95
CA VAL A 73 -10.54 -7.49 8.38
C VAL A 73 -9.51 -8.22 7.53
N PHE A 74 -9.06 -9.40 7.96
CA PHE A 74 -8.14 -10.23 7.17
C PHE A 74 -8.75 -10.63 5.82
N LEU A 75 -9.97 -11.17 5.81
CA LEU A 75 -10.68 -11.58 4.59
C LEU A 75 -10.96 -10.38 3.68
N TYR A 76 -11.41 -9.25 4.24
CA TYR A 76 -11.61 -8.04 3.47
C TYR A 76 -10.30 -7.49 2.88
N GLY A 77 -9.19 -7.67 3.61
CA GLY A 77 -7.86 -7.35 3.11
C GLY A 77 -7.47 -8.16 1.86
N ILE A 78 -7.88 -9.43 1.79
CA ILE A 78 -7.69 -10.26 0.59
C ILE A 78 -8.45 -9.66 -0.58
N ASP A 79 -9.72 -9.27 -0.40
CA ASP A 79 -10.52 -8.65 -1.47
C ASP A 79 -9.88 -7.35 -1.99
N ILE A 80 -9.34 -6.53 -1.09
CA ILE A 80 -8.60 -5.31 -1.46
C ILE A 80 -7.37 -5.66 -2.32
N TYR A 81 -6.57 -6.64 -1.91
CA TYR A 81 -5.40 -7.05 -2.71
C TYR A 81 -5.79 -7.62 -4.07
N VAL A 82 -6.84 -8.45 -4.15
CA VAL A 82 -7.33 -9.00 -5.43
C VAL A 82 -7.67 -7.85 -6.38
N LYS A 83 -8.45 -6.88 -5.92
CA LYS A 83 -8.85 -5.72 -6.72
C LYS A 83 -7.66 -4.82 -7.09
N LEU A 84 -6.74 -4.60 -6.16
CA LEU A 84 -5.53 -3.80 -6.37
C LEU A 84 -4.63 -4.43 -7.43
N ILE A 85 -4.37 -5.74 -7.32
CA ILE A 85 -3.53 -6.47 -8.27
C ILE A 85 -4.17 -6.46 -9.66
N GLN A 86 -5.49 -6.60 -9.76
CA GLN A 86 -6.20 -6.45 -11.03
C GLN A 86 -5.97 -5.08 -11.67
N HIS A 87 -6.14 -3.99 -10.91
CA HIS A 87 -5.88 -2.64 -11.43
C HIS A 87 -4.41 -2.40 -11.78
N LEU A 88 -3.46 -2.95 -11.01
CA LEU A 88 -2.04 -2.83 -11.31
C LEU A 88 -1.64 -3.62 -12.57
N ALA A 89 -2.29 -4.75 -12.83
CA ALA A 89 -2.00 -5.61 -13.98
C ALA A 89 -2.80 -5.25 -15.25
N SER A 90 -3.87 -4.46 -15.13
CA SER A 90 -4.72 -4.06 -16.26
C SER A 90 -4.23 -2.82 -16.99
N GLU A 91 -3.36 -2.02 -16.37
CA GLU A 91 -2.77 -0.87 -17.04
C GLU A 91 -1.78 -1.37 -18.10
N GLU A 92 -2.04 -1.05 -19.38
CA GLU A 92 -1.02 -1.20 -20.42
C GLU A 92 0.14 -0.28 -20.05
N THR A 93 1.31 -0.86 -19.80
CA THR A 93 2.57 -0.12 -19.75
C THR A 93 2.80 0.51 -21.13
N ILE A 94 2.23 1.69 -21.35
CA ILE A 94 2.69 2.60 -22.38
C ILE A 94 3.98 3.19 -21.82
N ASP A 95 5.06 2.41 -21.93
CA ASP A 95 6.41 2.96 -21.88
C ASP A 95 6.59 3.82 -23.13
N SER A 96 6.25 5.10 -23.01
CA SER A 96 6.58 6.19 -23.94
C SER A 96 7.57 7.14 -23.30
#